data_AF-G0L0N7-F1
#
_entry.id   AF-G0L0N7-F1
#
_cell.length_a   1.000
_cell.length_b   1.000
_cell.length_c   1.000
_cell.angle_alpha   90.00
_cell.angle_beta   90.00
_cell.angle_gamma   90.00
#
_symmetry.space_group_name_H-M   'P 1'
#
loop_
_entity.id
_entity.type
_entity.pdbx_description
1 polymer ?
#
loop_
_entity_poly.entity_id
_entity_poly.type
_entity_poly.pdbx_seq_one_letter_code
_entity_poly.pdbx_strand_id
1 'polypeptide(L)'
;MRRIGFYGSDDFGITDLQPADFESLISSGRIKIIGQANLKKETPRTTQTKELKVVDKPIEKGSFTLFDPKIHSSNDIPDNPGNYIVCLNEGSKLPSIGIECEMKSFQNLNVIYTGIAGKSLRKRDYRQHFTGNNAGSSTLRKSLGSLFGYPKVARDKDPTNGKTKFKENDEIKLSEWMKTNLVLYYKSNLNPDKLEDELIKEYNPPLNLSKNKNIENLNYRKRLSELRSKK
;
A
#
# COMPACT_ATOMS: atom_id res chain seq x y z
N MET A 1 3.27 37.69 5.59
CA MET A 1 2.79 36.36 5.17
C MET A 1 3.22 36.13 3.72
N ARG A 2 4.08 35.13 3.44
CA ARG A 2 4.41 34.73 2.06
C ARG A 2 3.69 33.41 1.77
N ARG A 3 2.81 33.39 0.77
CA ARG A 3 2.23 32.15 0.22
C ARG A 3 3.34 31.43 -0.54
N ILE A 4 3.74 30.26 -0.06
CA ILE A 4 4.75 29.42 -0.72
C ILE A 4 3.98 28.56 -1.74
N GLY A 5 3.89 29.04 -2.98
CA GLY A 5 3.45 28.23 -4.12
C GLY A 5 4.67 27.53 -4.73
N PHE A 6 4.58 26.22 -4.95
CA PHE A 6 5.54 25.49 -5.76
C PHE A 6 5.45 26.02 -7.21
N TYR A 7 6.45 26.77 -7.66
CA TYR A 7 6.53 27.23 -9.04
C TYR A 7 7.45 26.27 -9.81
N GLY A 8 6.84 25.24 -10.39
CA GLY A 8 7.47 24.47 -11.46
C GLY A 8 6.91 24.99 -12.77
N SER A 9 7.70 25.78 -13.51
CA SER A 9 7.39 26.07 -14.91
C SER A 9 7.85 24.88 -15.74
N ASP A 10 6.95 24.28 -16.52
CA ASP A 10 7.35 23.37 -17.57
C ASP A 10 8.01 24.12 -18.74
N ASP A 11 8.65 23.40 -19.65
CA ASP A 11 9.29 23.97 -20.86
C ASP A 11 8.27 24.63 -21.82
N PHE A 12 6.96 24.53 -21.52
CA PHE A 12 5.86 25.12 -22.27
C PHE A 12 5.31 26.40 -21.63
N GLY A 13 5.84 26.82 -20.48
CA GLY A 13 5.45 28.02 -19.74
C GLY A 13 4.11 27.91 -19.00
N ILE A 14 3.60 26.69 -18.79
CA ILE A 14 2.33 26.43 -18.10
C ILE A 14 2.64 26.07 -16.65
N THR A 15 1.92 26.71 -15.73
CA THR A 15 1.97 26.39 -14.30
C THR A 15 0.68 25.67 -13.91
N ASP A 16 0.80 24.48 -13.32
CA ASP A 16 -0.32 23.61 -12.91
C ASP A 16 -1.10 22.97 -14.08
N LEU A 17 -0.37 22.23 -14.93
CA LEU A 17 -0.87 21.61 -16.15
C LEU A 17 -2.12 20.74 -15.93
N GLN A 18 -3.21 21.08 -16.61
CA GLN A 18 -4.49 20.35 -16.60
C GLN A 18 -4.64 19.48 -17.87
N PRO A 19 -5.52 18.47 -17.86
CA PRO A 19 -5.77 17.64 -19.05
C PRO A 19 -6.19 18.44 -20.30
N ALA A 20 -6.88 19.58 -20.13
CA ALA A 20 -7.27 20.46 -21.23
C ALA A 20 -6.07 21.15 -21.91
N ASP A 21 -4.99 21.39 -21.17
CA ASP A 21 -3.77 21.99 -21.71
C ASP A 21 -3.07 21.03 -22.67
N PHE A 22 -3.20 19.72 -22.43
CA PHE A 22 -2.64 18.70 -23.32
C PHE A 22 -3.30 18.72 -24.71
N GLU A 23 -4.63 18.85 -24.76
CA GLU A 23 -5.39 18.99 -26.02
C GLU A 23 -5.01 20.29 -26.75
N SER A 24 -4.80 21.38 -26.01
CA SER A 24 -4.32 22.65 -26.56
C SER A 24 -2.90 22.54 -27.14
N LEU A 25 -2.00 21.80 -26.48
CA LEU A 25 -0.64 21.56 -26.96
C LEU A 25 -0.60 20.65 -28.20
N ILE A 26 -1.49 19.64 -28.28
CA ILE A 26 -1.63 18.78 -29.48
C ILE A 26 -2.17 19.60 -30.65
N SER A 27 -3.24 20.37 -30.43
CA SER A 27 -3.89 21.17 -31.48
C SER A 27 -3.03 22.32 -31.99
N SER A 28 -2.21 22.92 -31.12
CA SER A 28 -1.21 23.93 -31.49
C SER A 28 0.05 23.33 -32.15
N GLY A 29 0.16 22.00 -32.25
CA GLY A 29 1.30 21.32 -32.85
C GLY A 29 2.59 21.39 -32.05
N ARG A 30 2.53 21.89 -30.79
CA ARG A 30 3.67 21.97 -29.87
C ARG A 30 4.10 20.60 -29.37
N ILE A 31 3.18 19.65 -29.34
CA ILE A 31 3.48 18.24 -29.08
C ILE A 31 2.85 17.36 -30.17
N LYS A 32 3.49 16.24 -30.47
CA LYS A 32 3.02 15.25 -31.45
C LYS A 32 2.86 13.90 -30.76
N ILE A 33 1.72 13.26 -30.98
CA ILE A 33 1.48 11.89 -30.51
C ILE A 33 2.26 10.93 -31.42
N ILE A 34 3.22 10.20 -30.85
CA ILE A 34 4.02 9.19 -31.55
C ILE A 34 3.54 7.80 -31.11
N GLY A 35 2.74 7.16 -31.97
CA GLY A 35 2.19 5.82 -31.75
C GLY A 35 0.66 5.80 -31.75
N GLN A 36 0.04 5.49 -32.90
CA GLN A 36 -1.36 5.11 -32.97
C GLN A 36 -1.43 3.59 -33.21
N ALA A 37 -1.86 2.82 -32.22
CA ALA A 37 -2.47 1.53 -32.50
C ALA A 37 -3.91 1.82 -32.97
N ASN A 38 -4.27 1.29 -34.14
CA ASN A 38 -5.56 1.49 -34.81
C ASN A 38 -6.76 1.24 -33.87
N LEU A 39 -7.39 2.32 -33.38
CA LEU A 39 -8.76 2.28 -32.88
C LEU A 39 -9.70 2.45 -34.07
N LYS A 40 -10.43 1.39 -34.42
CA LYS A 40 -11.52 1.45 -35.41
C LYS A 40 -12.57 2.45 -34.92
N LYS A 41 -12.98 3.35 -35.82
CA LYS A 41 -14.09 4.29 -35.63
C LYS A 41 -15.40 3.52 -35.58
N GLU A 42 -16.15 3.63 -34.48
CA GLU A 42 -17.58 3.33 -34.45
C GLU A 42 -18.39 4.64 -34.46
N THR A 43 -19.45 4.65 -35.26
CA THR A 43 -20.39 5.75 -35.53
C THR A 43 -21.33 6.08 -34.35
N PRO A 44 -21.95 7.28 -34.35
CA PRO A 44 -22.61 7.84 -33.16
C PRO A 44 -23.98 7.20 -32.91
N ARG A 45 -24.24 6.79 -31.66
CA ARG A 45 -25.58 6.33 -31.21
C ARG A 45 -26.10 7.23 -30.10
N THR A 46 -27.32 7.70 -30.34
CA THR A 46 -28.14 8.67 -29.62
C THR A 46 -28.14 8.54 -28.10
N THR A 47 -27.94 9.67 -27.42
CA THR A 47 -28.07 9.83 -25.97
C THR A 47 -29.50 9.52 -25.53
N GLN A 48 -29.70 8.41 -24.82
CA GLN A 48 -30.77 8.29 -23.83
C GLN A 48 -30.12 8.26 -22.46
N THR A 49 -30.34 9.32 -21.70
CA THR A 49 -30.00 9.45 -20.29
C THR A 49 -30.75 8.37 -19.53
N LYS A 50 -30.06 7.30 -19.12
CA LYS A 50 -30.51 6.40 -18.06
C LYS A 50 -29.59 6.59 -16.88
N GLU A 51 -30.16 7.07 -15.78
CA GLU A 51 -29.53 7.17 -14.47
C GLU A 51 -28.72 5.90 -14.18
N LEU A 52 -27.41 6.06 -14.09
CA LEU A 52 -26.54 5.03 -13.52
C LEU A 52 -26.86 4.96 -12.03
N LYS A 53 -27.75 4.05 -11.67
CA LYS A 53 -27.83 3.54 -10.30
C LYS A 53 -26.42 3.11 -9.92
N VAL A 54 -25.86 3.79 -8.92
CA VAL A 54 -24.66 3.35 -8.21
C VAL A 54 -25.02 2.03 -7.55
N VAL A 55 -24.77 0.95 -8.25
CA VAL A 55 -24.82 -0.40 -7.69
C VAL A 55 -23.44 -0.61 -7.09
N ASP A 56 -23.38 -0.64 -5.76
CA ASP A 56 -22.24 -1.14 -5.00
C ASP A 56 -21.96 -2.59 -5.45
N LYS A 57 -21.14 -2.74 -6.50
CA LYS A 57 -20.61 -4.04 -6.88
C LYS A 57 -19.48 -4.37 -5.92
N PRO A 58 -19.53 -5.52 -5.21
CA PRO A 58 -18.39 -6.01 -4.43
C PRO A 58 -17.18 -6.09 -5.35
N ILE A 59 -16.02 -5.68 -4.86
CA ILE A 59 -14.74 -5.97 -5.53
C ILE A 59 -14.73 -7.47 -5.78
N GLU A 60 -14.68 -7.89 -7.04
CA GLU A 60 -14.50 -9.29 -7.36
C GLU A 60 -13.24 -9.73 -6.60
N LYS A 61 -13.39 -10.69 -5.69
CA LYS A 61 -12.30 -11.41 -5.01
C LYS A 61 -11.49 -12.19 -6.05
N GLY A 62 -10.93 -11.51 -7.06
CA GLY A 62 -10.03 -12.09 -8.04
C GLY A 62 -8.92 -12.78 -7.28
N SER A 63 -8.73 -14.06 -7.58
CA SER A 63 -8.05 -15.07 -6.75
C SER A 63 -6.75 -14.57 -6.10
N PHE A 64 -6.85 -14.02 -4.90
CA PHE A 64 -5.68 -13.92 -4.05
C PHE A 64 -5.29 -15.34 -3.63
N THR A 65 -4.01 -15.65 -3.76
CA THR A 65 -3.45 -16.93 -3.35
C THR A 65 -2.94 -16.83 -1.93
N LEU A 66 -3.30 -17.80 -1.09
CA LEU A 66 -2.82 -17.89 0.28
C LEU A 66 -1.34 -18.25 0.31
N PHE A 67 -0.61 -17.53 1.15
CA PHE A 67 0.75 -17.81 1.54
C PHE A 67 0.84 -17.86 3.07
N ASP A 68 1.13 -19.04 3.61
CA ASP A 68 1.42 -19.23 5.03
C ASP A 68 2.95 -19.43 5.21
N PRO A 69 3.64 -18.51 5.91
CA PRO A 69 5.09 -18.56 6.10
C PRO A 69 5.60 -19.76 6.92
N LYS A 70 4.72 -20.54 7.56
CA LYS A 70 5.10 -21.77 8.27
C LYS A 70 5.25 -22.96 7.33
N ILE A 71 4.42 -23.03 6.29
CA ILE A 71 4.29 -24.22 5.43
C ILE A 71 4.78 -23.97 4.00
N HIS A 72 4.64 -22.73 3.49
CA HIS A 72 4.98 -22.39 2.11
C HIS A 72 6.41 -21.86 2.00
N SER A 73 7.04 -22.19 0.87
CA SER A 73 8.35 -21.68 0.49
C SER A 73 8.22 -20.34 -0.20
N SER A 74 9.16 -19.42 0.02
CA SER A 74 9.16 -18.13 -0.69
C SER A 74 9.10 -18.26 -2.23
N ASN A 75 9.52 -19.41 -2.78
CA ASN A 75 9.46 -19.69 -4.21
C ASN A 75 8.04 -19.90 -4.74
N ASP A 76 7.08 -20.19 -3.86
CA ASP A 76 5.66 -20.35 -4.19
C ASP A 76 5.01 -19.00 -4.53
N ILE A 77 5.67 -17.89 -4.19
CA ILE A 77 5.25 -16.53 -4.57
C ILE A 77 5.86 -16.19 -5.94
N PRO A 78 5.07 -15.65 -6.88
CA PRO A 78 5.55 -15.27 -8.20
C PRO A 78 6.52 -14.08 -8.13
N ASP A 79 7.42 -14.02 -9.11
CA ASP A 79 8.44 -12.95 -9.25
C ASP A 79 7.95 -11.80 -10.12
N ASN A 80 6.75 -11.32 -9.86
CA ASN A 80 6.12 -10.27 -10.66
C ASN A 80 5.50 -9.18 -9.77
N PRO A 81 5.16 -8.03 -10.35
CA PRO A 81 4.43 -7.01 -9.63
C PRO A 81 3.06 -7.50 -9.16
N GLY A 82 2.55 -6.91 -8.07
CA GLY A 82 1.24 -7.27 -7.57
C GLY A 82 0.82 -6.55 -6.30
N ASN A 83 -0.23 -7.08 -5.70
CA ASN A 83 -0.79 -6.61 -4.43
C ASN A 83 -0.75 -7.73 -3.41
N TYR A 84 -0.75 -7.35 -2.15
CA TYR A 84 -0.87 -8.32 -1.07
C TYR A 84 -1.69 -7.77 0.10
N ILE A 85 -2.40 -8.67 0.77
CA ILE A 85 -3.19 -8.45 1.97
C ILE A 85 -2.55 -9.28 3.09
N VAL A 86 -2.29 -8.65 4.22
CA VAL A 86 -1.76 -9.31 5.41
C VAL A 86 -2.88 -9.46 6.42
N CYS A 87 -3.10 -10.70 6.84
CA CYS A 87 -4.10 -11.03 7.84
C CYS A 87 -3.46 -11.62 9.09
N LEU A 88 -4.12 -11.43 10.23
CA LEU A 88 -3.84 -12.22 11.44
C LEU A 88 -4.34 -13.64 11.24
N ASN A 89 -3.53 -14.61 11.64
CA ASN A 89 -3.94 -16.00 11.73
C ASN A 89 -5.01 -16.17 12.81
N GLU A 90 -5.76 -17.27 12.75
CA GLU A 90 -6.82 -17.54 13.72
C GLU A 90 -6.29 -17.51 15.17
N GLY A 91 -7.04 -16.87 16.06
CA GLY A 91 -6.64 -16.67 17.47
C GLY A 91 -5.53 -15.64 17.71
N SER A 92 -4.88 -15.12 16.67
CA SER A 92 -3.81 -14.12 16.81
C SER A 92 -4.38 -12.72 17.02
N LYS A 93 -3.65 -11.87 17.76
CA LYS A 93 -4.04 -10.48 18.05
C LYS A 93 -2.87 -9.53 17.88
N LEU A 94 -3.14 -8.30 17.46
CA LEU A 94 -2.13 -7.24 17.51
C LEU A 94 -1.78 -6.90 18.96
N PRO A 95 -0.54 -6.46 19.24
CA PRO A 95 -0.18 -5.94 20.56
C PRO A 95 -1.08 -4.75 20.93
N SER A 96 -1.56 -4.73 22.18
CA SER A 96 -2.40 -3.64 22.67
C SER A 96 -1.57 -2.38 22.90
N ILE A 97 -2.11 -1.24 22.46
CA ILE A 97 -1.52 0.09 22.64
C ILE A 97 -2.45 1.02 23.43
N GLY A 98 -3.42 0.45 24.15
CA GLY A 98 -4.43 1.19 24.93
C GLY A 98 -5.57 1.79 24.10
N ILE A 99 -5.61 1.53 22.79
CA ILE A 99 -6.68 1.92 21.87
C ILE A 99 -7.07 0.71 21.05
N GLU A 100 -8.36 0.40 20.99
CA GLU A 100 -8.89 -0.67 20.15
C GLU A 100 -8.92 -0.25 18.67
N CYS A 101 -8.92 -1.23 17.78
CA CYS A 101 -9.11 -1.01 16.35
C CYS A 101 -10.13 -2.00 15.82
N GLU A 102 -10.88 -1.55 14.82
CA GLU A 102 -11.79 -2.40 14.08
C GLU A 102 -11.04 -3.03 12.90
N MET A 103 -11.24 -4.33 12.67
CA MET A 103 -10.64 -5.04 11.56
C MET A 103 -11.72 -5.70 10.73
N LYS A 104 -11.73 -5.40 9.43
CA LYS A 104 -12.53 -6.17 8.48
C LYS A 104 -11.82 -7.47 8.15
N SER A 105 -12.59 -8.47 7.76
CA SER A 105 -12.07 -9.81 7.46
C SER A 105 -11.93 -10.06 5.96
N PHE A 106 -10.89 -10.78 5.58
CA PHE A 106 -10.70 -11.37 4.26
C PHE A 106 -10.45 -12.87 4.43
N GLN A 107 -11.26 -13.69 3.76
CA GLN A 107 -11.26 -15.16 3.94
C GLN A 107 -11.31 -15.56 5.44
N ASN A 108 -12.23 -14.93 6.19
CA ASN A 108 -12.46 -15.14 7.62
C ASN A 108 -11.27 -14.77 8.55
N LEU A 109 -10.25 -14.08 8.04
CA LEU A 109 -9.10 -13.62 8.81
C LEU A 109 -9.05 -12.10 8.85
N ASN A 110 -8.69 -11.56 10.01
CA ASN A 110 -8.66 -10.11 10.23
C ASN A 110 -7.54 -9.45 9.42
N VAL A 111 -7.91 -8.50 8.55
CA VAL A 111 -6.97 -7.74 7.73
C VAL A 111 -6.31 -6.65 8.56
N ILE A 112 -4.98 -6.68 8.64
CA ILE A 112 -4.20 -5.69 9.39
C ILE A 112 -3.46 -4.71 8.48
N TYR A 113 -3.12 -5.14 7.27
CA TYR A 113 -2.33 -4.35 6.33
C TYR A 113 -2.58 -4.79 4.89
N THR A 114 -2.44 -3.87 3.94
CA THR A 114 -2.36 -4.16 2.50
C THR A 114 -1.26 -3.32 1.87
N GLY A 115 -0.68 -3.80 0.78
CA GLY A 115 0.35 -3.06 0.07
C GLY A 115 0.56 -3.50 -1.37
N ILE A 116 1.43 -2.76 -2.05
CA ILE A 116 1.90 -3.07 -3.40
C ILE A 116 3.28 -3.71 -3.37
N ALA A 117 3.51 -4.57 -4.35
CA ALA A 117 4.82 -5.04 -4.77
C ALA A 117 5.09 -4.52 -6.19
N GLY A 118 5.81 -3.40 -6.31
CA GLY A 118 5.97 -2.72 -7.60
C GLY A 118 6.87 -3.45 -8.61
N LYS A 119 7.72 -4.37 -8.14
CA LYS A 119 8.64 -5.14 -9.00
C LYS A 119 8.46 -6.64 -8.86
N SER A 120 8.40 -7.12 -7.61
CA SER A 120 8.42 -8.54 -7.32
C SER A 120 7.81 -8.82 -5.96
N LEU A 121 6.65 -9.48 -5.97
CA LEU A 121 6.00 -10.03 -4.78
C LEU A 121 6.96 -10.89 -3.96
N ARG A 122 7.74 -11.76 -4.62
CA ARG A 122 8.68 -12.67 -3.94
C ARG A 122 9.93 -11.99 -3.37
N LYS A 123 10.71 -11.34 -4.23
CA LYS A 123 12.11 -10.98 -3.91
C LYS A 123 12.20 -9.83 -2.93
N ARG A 124 11.44 -8.77 -3.18
CA ARG A 124 11.52 -7.57 -2.37
C ARG A 124 10.44 -7.62 -1.30
N ASP A 125 9.19 -7.77 -1.70
CA ASP A 125 8.10 -7.47 -0.76
C ASP A 125 7.93 -8.58 0.28
N TYR A 126 7.77 -9.84 -0.13
CA TYR A 126 7.69 -10.94 0.84
C TYR A 126 8.96 -11.06 1.69
N ARG A 127 10.14 -11.19 1.06
CA ARG A 127 11.38 -11.44 1.81
C ARG A 127 11.76 -10.29 2.75
N GLN A 128 11.43 -9.04 2.41
CA GLN A 128 11.74 -7.89 3.26
C GLN A 128 10.72 -7.70 4.38
N HIS A 129 9.45 -8.02 4.15
CA HIS A 129 8.40 -7.88 5.16
C HIS A 129 8.38 -9.06 6.14
N PHE A 130 8.49 -10.30 5.66
CA PHE A 130 8.23 -11.51 6.46
C PHE A 130 9.50 -12.25 6.90
N THR A 131 10.53 -12.34 6.07
CA THR A 131 11.76 -13.11 6.40
C THR A 131 12.99 -12.25 6.65
N GLY A 132 12.88 -10.93 6.50
CA GLY A 132 14.01 -10.01 6.61
C GLY A 132 14.13 -9.44 8.03
N ASN A 133 15.36 -9.21 8.51
CA ASN A 133 15.61 -8.55 9.80
C ASN A 133 15.82 -7.04 9.66
N ASN A 134 15.00 -6.37 8.83
CA ASN A 134 15.19 -4.95 8.57
C ASN A 134 13.86 -4.20 8.46
N ALA A 135 13.37 -3.73 9.61
CA ALA A 135 12.27 -2.79 9.63
C ALA A 135 12.59 -1.50 8.87
N GLY A 136 13.86 -1.13 8.73
CA GLY A 136 14.31 0.12 8.08
C GLY A 136 13.72 0.40 6.70
N SER A 137 13.36 -0.62 5.93
CA SER A 137 12.71 -0.50 4.63
C SER A 137 11.26 -1.05 4.60
N SER A 138 10.76 -1.59 5.70
CA SER A 138 9.45 -2.24 5.80
C SER A 138 8.47 -1.41 6.64
N THR A 139 7.45 -0.86 6.00
CA THR A 139 6.36 -0.12 6.68
C THR A 139 5.63 -0.99 7.69
N LEU A 140 5.25 -2.22 7.30
CA LEU A 140 4.59 -3.19 8.17
C LEU A 140 5.43 -3.51 9.42
N ARG A 141 6.71 -3.88 9.25
CA ARG A 141 7.59 -4.21 10.38
C ARG A 141 7.78 -3.02 11.31
N LYS A 142 7.98 -1.81 10.76
CA LYS A 142 8.04 -0.59 11.59
C LYS A 142 6.77 -0.38 12.41
N SER A 143 5.59 -0.65 11.85
CA SER A 143 4.34 -0.55 12.59
C SER A 143 4.30 -1.58 13.71
N LEU A 144 4.48 -2.86 13.38
CA LEU A 144 4.42 -3.96 14.35
C LEU A 144 5.45 -3.81 15.48
N GLY A 145 6.73 -3.57 15.17
CA GLY A 145 7.74 -3.37 16.22
C GLY A 145 7.48 -2.13 17.08
N SER A 146 6.82 -1.09 16.55
CA SER A 146 6.38 0.06 17.35
C SER A 146 5.21 -0.30 18.27
N LEU A 147 4.29 -1.18 17.85
CA LEU A 147 3.23 -1.72 18.71
C LEU A 147 3.82 -2.55 19.87
N PHE A 148 4.88 -3.32 19.62
CA PHE A 148 5.62 -4.04 20.65
C PHE A 148 6.46 -3.14 21.56
N GLY A 149 6.60 -1.85 21.24
CA GLY A 149 7.45 -0.93 22.01
C GLY A 149 8.94 -1.17 21.85
N TYR A 150 9.37 -1.82 20.76
CA TYR A 150 10.80 -2.07 20.53
C TYR A 150 11.58 -0.76 20.30
N PRO A 151 12.75 -0.60 20.93
CA PRO A 151 13.57 0.58 20.79
C PRO A 151 14.13 0.69 19.37
N LYS A 152 14.15 1.91 18.84
CA LYS A 152 14.67 2.16 17.49
C LYS A 152 16.14 2.53 17.55
N VAL A 153 16.90 2.05 16.60
CA VAL A 153 18.30 2.39 16.39
C VAL A 153 18.49 2.97 14.99
N ALA A 154 19.49 3.82 14.81
CA ALA A 154 19.84 4.32 13.48
C ALA A 154 20.17 3.14 12.56
N ARG A 155 19.62 3.17 11.35
CA ARG A 155 19.85 2.11 10.35
C ARG A 155 21.21 2.28 9.67
N ASP A 156 21.58 3.53 9.41
CA ASP A 156 22.79 3.90 8.70
C ASP A 156 23.74 4.63 9.65
N LYS A 157 25.03 4.68 9.32
CA LYS A 157 26.04 5.42 10.10
C LYS A 157 25.75 6.92 10.17
N ASP A 158 24.98 7.43 9.21
CA ASP A 158 24.47 8.78 9.20
C ASP A 158 23.09 8.82 9.91
N PRO A 159 23.01 9.34 11.14
CA PRO A 159 21.77 9.38 11.90
C PRO A 159 20.81 10.50 11.44
N THR A 160 21.24 11.37 10.52
CA THR A 160 20.45 12.55 10.09
C THR A 160 19.34 12.19 9.11
N ASN A 161 19.46 11.07 8.40
CA ASN A 161 18.49 10.66 7.39
C ASN A 161 17.17 10.11 7.97
N GLY A 162 17.07 10.00 9.31
CA GLY A 162 15.88 9.56 10.03
C GLY A 162 15.50 8.09 9.80
N LYS A 163 16.34 7.31 9.11
CA LYS A 163 16.06 5.90 8.83
C LYS A 163 16.46 5.08 10.03
N THR A 164 15.46 4.51 10.68
CA THR A 164 15.62 3.67 11.87
C THR A 164 15.20 2.23 11.61
N LYS A 165 15.79 1.30 12.36
CA LYS A 165 15.41 -0.12 12.46
C LYS A 165 15.33 -0.51 13.94
N PHE A 166 14.95 -1.75 14.26
CA PHE A 166 15.04 -2.24 15.64
C PHE A 166 16.40 -2.89 15.91
N LYS A 167 16.70 -3.17 17.18
CA LYS A 167 17.89 -3.96 17.56
C LYS A 167 17.77 -5.37 16.98
N GLU A 168 18.90 -6.03 16.72
CA GLU A 168 18.91 -7.36 16.08
C GLU A 168 18.02 -8.37 16.81
N ASN A 169 18.13 -8.45 18.15
CA ASN A 169 17.29 -9.36 18.95
C ASN A 169 15.79 -9.05 18.83
N ASP A 170 15.41 -7.78 18.68
CA ASP A 170 14.02 -7.38 18.53
C ASP A 170 13.51 -7.64 17.09
N GLU A 171 14.37 -7.50 16.07
CA GLU A 171 14.06 -7.91 14.70
C GLU A 171 13.84 -9.43 14.59
N ILE A 172 14.63 -10.23 15.31
CA ILE A 172 14.48 -11.69 15.37
C ILE A 172 13.13 -12.05 16.01
N LYS A 173 12.83 -11.51 17.19
CA LYS A 173 11.53 -11.71 17.87
C LYS A 173 10.35 -11.29 16.98
N LEU A 174 10.50 -10.16 16.29
CA LEU A 174 9.47 -9.67 15.37
C LEU A 174 9.27 -10.64 14.19
N SER A 175 10.35 -11.15 13.59
CA SER A 175 10.29 -12.13 12.50
C SER A 175 9.60 -13.43 12.94
N GLU A 176 9.94 -13.95 14.12
CA GLU A 176 9.30 -15.15 14.68
C GLU A 176 7.82 -14.94 14.96
N TRP A 177 7.46 -13.79 15.54
CA TRP A 177 6.07 -13.44 15.78
C TRP A 177 5.29 -13.31 14.47
N MET A 178 5.84 -12.60 13.47
CA MET A 178 5.20 -12.44 12.16
C MET A 178 5.00 -13.79 11.47
N LYS A 179 6.01 -14.66 11.46
CA LYS A 179 5.91 -16.02 10.90
C LYS A 179 4.82 -16.84 11.62
N THR A 180 4.65 -16.62 12.92
CA THR A 180 3.73 -17.41 13.73
C THR A 180 2.27 -16.97 13.60
N ASN A 181 2.05 -15.66 13.48
CA ASN A 181 0.75 -15.01 13.67
C ASN A 181 0.17 -14.39 12.41
N LEU A 182 0.90 -14.35 11.28
CA LEU A 182 0.44 -13.70 10.06
C LEU A 182 0.38 -14.66 8.88
N VAL A 183 -0.60 -14.43 8.02
CA VAL A 183 -0.67 -15.00 6.68
C VAL A 183 -0.72 -13.88 5.65
N LEU A 184 -0.30 -14.20 4.43
CA LEU A 184 -0.27 -13.29 3.30
C LEU A 184 -1.18 -13.82 2.21
N TYR A 185 -2.05 -12.97 1.69
CA TYR A 185 -2.79 -13.23 0.46
C TYR A 185 -2.19 -12.37 -0.63
N TYR A 186 -1.72 -12.96 -1.73
CA TYR A 186 -1.08 -12.20 -2.81
C TYR A 186 -1.81 -12.37 -4.14
N LYS A 187 -1.71 -11.34 -4.99
CA LYS A 187 -2.25 -11.34 -6.35
C LYS A 187 -1.30 -10.62 -7.28
N SER A 188 -0.86 -11.30 -8.35
CA SER A 188 -0.11 -10.66 -9.42
C SER A 188 -0.97 -9.62 -10.12
N ASN A 189 -0.42 -8.42 -10.31
CA ASN A 189 -1.14 -7.30 -10.89
C ASN A 189 -0.14 -6.34 -11.54
N LEU A 190 -0.36 -6.03 -12.82
CA LEU A 190 0.47 -5.08 -13.58
C LEU A 190 0.19 -3.61 -13.18
N ASN A 191 -0.99 -3.33 -12.61
CA ASN A 191 -1.40 -2.00 -12.15
C ASN A 191 -1.74 -2.02 -10.64
N PRO A 192 -0.76 -2.22 -9.75
CA PRO A 192 -1.03 -2.48 -8.33
C PRO A 192 -1.53 -1.27 -7.56
N ASP A 193 -1.24 -0.04 -7.98
CA ASP A 193 -1.62 1.18 -7.26
C ASP A 193 -3.14 1.35 -7.11
N LYS A 194 -3.89 1.17 -8.20
CA LYS A 194 -5.36 1.31 -8.18
C LYS A 194 -6.01 0.28 -7.25
N LEU A 195 -5.54 -0.96 -7.30
CA LEU A 195 -6.08 -2.02 -6.44
C LEU A 195 -5.71 -1.80 -4.97
N GLU A 196 -4.55 -1.21 -4.67
CA GLU A 196 -4.20 -0.88 -3.28
C GLU A 196 -5.20 0.11 -2.67
N ASP A 197 -5.56 1.17 -3.42
CA ASP A 197 -6.51 2.16 -2.95
C ASP A 197 -7.91 1.55 -2.69
N GLU A 198 -8.34 0.64 -3.58
CA GLU A 198 -9.57 -0.15 -3.43
C GLU A 198 -9.52 -1.04 -2.18
N LEU A 199 -8.42 -1.78 -1.96
CA LEU A 199 -8.22 -2.63 -0.79
C LEU A 199 -8.20 -1.83 0.52
N ILE A 200 -7.56 -0.66 0.54
CA ILE A 200 -7.54 0.21 1.73
C ILE A 200 -8.94 0.73 2.04
N LYS A 201 -9.69 1.14 1.01
CA LYS A 201 -11.07 1.60 1.17
C LYS A 201 -11.98 0.48 1.66
N GLU A 202 -11.85 -0.72 1.09
CA GLU A 202 -12.68 -1.87 1.42
C GLU A 202 -12.41 -2.37 2.84
N TYR A 203 -11.14 -2.69 3.16
CA TYR A 203 -10.78 -3.39 4.40
C TYR A 203 -10.41 -2.48 5.57
N ASN A 204 -10.20 -1.19 5.35
CA ASN A 204 -9.77 -0.23 6.36
C ASN A 204 -8.64 -0.74 7.31
N PRO A 205 -7.53 -1.28 6.77
CA PRO A 205 -6.51 -1.91 7.59
C PRO A 205 -5.90 -0.93 8.61
N PRO A 206 -5.86 -1.28 9.91
CA PRO A 206 -5.41 -0.39 10.98
C PRO A 206 -3.93 -0.01 10.89
N LEU A 207 -3.09 -0.81 10.22
CA LEU A 207 -1.65 -0.53 10.09
C LEU A 207 -1.29 0.29 8.84
N ASN A 208 -2.22 0.52 7.92
CA ASN A 208 -2.03 1.42 6.78
C ASN A 208 -2.19 2.87 7.21
N LEU A 209 -1.07 3.54 7.49
CA LEU A 209 -1.07 4.96 7.91
C LEU A 209 -1.23 5.93 6.74
N SER A 210 -0.65 5.58 5.58
CA SER A 210 -0.78 6.35 4.35
C SER A 210 -2.03 5.93 3.59
N LYS A 211 -2.61 6.85 2.80
CA LYS A 211 -3.80 6.68 1.94
C LYS A 211 -5.11 6.31 2.65
N ASN A 212 -5.05 5.66 3.81
CA ASN A 212 -6.23 5.36 4.62
C ASN A 212 -6.81 6.67 5.19
N LYS A 213 -8.04 7.00 4.81
CA LYS A 213 -8.77 8.21 5.29
C LYS A 213 -10.03 7.85 6.09
N ASN A 214 -10.25 6.56 6.35
CA ASN A 214 -11.42 6.08 7.09
C ASN A 214 -11.38 6.56 8.55
N ILE A 215 -12.55 6.88 9.09
CA ILE A 215 -12.70 7.53 10.39
C ILE A 215 -12.63 6.54 11.56
N GLU A 216 -13.03 5.28 11.35
CA GLU A 216 -13.22 4.25 12.37
C GLU A 216 -11.89 3.97 13.09
N ASN A 217 -10.81 3.81 12.33
CA ASN A 217 -9.47 3.54 12.87
C ASN A 217 -8.60 4.80 13.01
N LEU A 218 -9.16 6.01 12.93
CA LEU A 218 -8.38 7.25 12.92
C LEU A 218 -7.55 7.43 14.19
N ASN A 219 -8.14 7.21 15.37
CA ASN A 219 -7.45 7.36 16.66
C ASN A 219 -6.35 6.32 16.83
N TYR A 220 -6.61 5.07 16.44
CA TYR A 220 -5.60 4.02 16.42
C TYR A 220 -4.41 4.39 15.53
N ARG A 221 -4.67 4.86 14.30
CA ARG A 221 -3.63 5.27 13.35
C ARG A 221 -2.83 6.49 13.82
N LYS A 222 -3.48 7.46 14.49
CA LYS A 222 -2.78 8.58 15.14
C LYS A 222 -1.82 8.09 16.21
N ARG A 223 -2.30 7.22 17.11
CA ARG A 223 -1.46 6.64 18.16
C ARG A 223 -0.31 5.81 17.61
N LEU A 224 -0.55 4.98 16.61
CA LEU A 224 0.50 4.22 15.93
C LEU A 224 1.53 5.14 15.26
N SER A 225 1.09 6.26 14.67
CA SER A 225 1.99 7.26 14.09
C SER A 225 2.93 7.87 15.15
N GLU A 226 2.40 8.21 16.33
CA GLU A 226 3.21 8.68 17.47
C GLU A 226 4.22 7.62 17.93
N LEU A 227 3.81 6.36 18.06
CA LEU A 227 4.72 5.27 18.45
C LEU A 227 5.84 5.07 17.44
N ARG A 228 5.56 5.29 16.15
CA ARG A 228 6.56 5.21 15.08
C ARG A 228 7.53 6.39 15.07
N SER A 229 7.09 7.58 15.48
CA SER A 229 7.93 8.78 15.51
C SER A 229 8.82 8.88 16.74
N LYS A 230 8.46 8.18 17.84
CA LYS A 230 9.34 8.04 19.01
C LYS A 230 10.67 7.40 18.62
N LYS A 231 11.77 8.05 18.99
CA LYS A 231 13.14 7.53 18.84
C LYS A 231 13.44 6.52 19.93
#